data_AF-A0A7D9EGP5-F1
#
_entry.id   AF-A0A7D9EGP5-F1
#
_cell.length_a   1.000
_cell.length_b   1.000
_cell.length_c   1.000
_cell.angle_alpha   90.00
_cell.angle_beta   90.00
_cell.angle_gamma   90.00
#
_symmetry.space_group_name_H-M   'P 1'
#
loop_
_entity.id
_entity.type
_entity.pdbx_description
1 polymer ?
#
loop_
_entity_poly.entity_id
_entity_poly.type
_entity_poly.pdbx_seq_one_letter_code
_entity_poly.pdbx_strand_id
1 'polypeptide(L)'
;MVDITDWEQVSSRVKYIIKEIDPIKLLPVLELAGILGEQDGQCISAVCTAKGPIHATQNELLVRLKKRGPTAFPNFVAALRETGQSHAAQLLDPTFKGKHSIYLPKCFN
;
A
#
# COMPACT_ATOMS: atom_id res chain seq x y z
N MET A 1 -3.46 18.96 -11.00
CA MET A 1 -3.13 18.03 -12.09
C MET A 1 -2.29 16.95 -11.44
N VAL A 2 -2.86 15.77 -11.16
CA VAL A 2 -2.11 14.68 -10.51
C VAL A 2 -1.45 13.91 -11.65
N ASP A 3 -0.15 14.12 -11.80
CA ASP A 3 0.65 13.60 -12.91
C ASP A 3 0.75 12.08 -12.87
N ILE A 4 0.96 11.51 -14.06
CA ILE A 4 1.20 10.09 -14.35
C ILE A 4 2.37 9.50 -13.49
N THR A 5 3.15 10.36 -12.84
CA THR A 5 4.34 10.09 -12.03
C THR A 5 4.11 9.32 -10.73
N ASP A 6 2.92 9.36 -10.13
CA ASP A 6 2.72 8.76 -8.80
C ASP A 6 2.74 7.22 -8.86
N TRP A 7 1.99 6.64 -9.80
CA TRP A 7 1.94 5.19 -9.96
C TRP A 7 3.22 4.58 -10.55
N GLU A 8 3.98 5.36 -11.33
CA GLU A 8 5.31 4.96 -11.82
C GLU A 8 6.31 4.85 -10.66
N GLN A 9 6.30 5.83 -9.75
CA GLN A 9 7.12 5.79 -8.54
C GLN A 9 6.74 4.62 -7.63
N VAL A 10 5.44 4.37 -7.44
CA VAL A 10 4.96 3.19 -6.71
C VAL A 10 5.51 1.93 -7.35
N SER A 11 5.36 1.76 -8.67
CA SER A 11 5.78 0.54 -9.36
C SER A 11 7.29 0.29 -9.21
N SER A 12 8.11 1.35 -9.20
CA SER A 12 9.56 1.25 -8.99
C SER A 12 9.95 0.93 -7.55
N ARG A 13 9.24 1.48 -6.55
CA ARG A 13 9.58 1.33 -5.13
C ARG A 13 8.90 0.15 -4.46
N VAL A 14 7.72 -0.26 -4.93
CA VAL A 14 6.90 -1.29 -4.28
C VAL A 14 7.63 -2.62 -4.22
N LYS A 15 8.48 -2.95 -5.20
CA LYS A 15 9.31 -4.17 -5.17
C LYS A 15 10.19 -4.31 -3.93
N TYR A 16 10.57 -3.20 -3.29
CA TYR A 16 11.42 -3.21 -2.10
C TYR A 16 10.62 -3.29 -0.80
N ILE A 17 9.37 -2.85 -0.82
CA ILE A 17 8.53 -2.71 0.39
C ILE A 17 7.32 -3.65 0.39
N ILE A 18 7.07 -4.38 -0.69
CA ILE A 18 5.89 -5.25 -0.83
C ILE A 18 5.82 -6.33 0.24
N LYS A 19 6.97 -6.72 0.79
CA LYS A 19 7.07 -7.67 1.91
C LYS A 19 6.54 -7.10 3.23
N GLU A 20 6.47 -5.78 3.33
CA GLU A 20 5.97 -5.06 4.50
C GLU A 20 4.50 -4.70 4.37
N ILE A 21 3.89 -4.98 3.21
CA ILE A 21 2.50 -4.67 2.94
C ILE A 21 1.63 -5.90 3.22
N ASP A 22 0.74 -5.77 4.19
CA ASP A 22 -0.35 -6.67 4.45
C ASP A 22 -1.63 -6.15 3.75
N PRO A 23 -2.05 -6.78 2.65
CA PRO A 23 -3.21 -6.31 1.89
C PRO A 23 -4.51 -6.47 2.67
N ILE A 24 -4.62 -7.45 3.59
CA ILE A 24 -5.86 -7.73 4.34
C ILE A 24 -6.16 -6.58 5.30
N LYS A 25 -5.13 -6.06 5.97
CA LYS A 25 -5.28 -4.93 6.89
C LYS A 25 -5.77 -3.67 6.18
N LEU A 26 -5.45 -3.51 4.90
CA LEU A 26 -5.82 -2.33 4.10
C LEU A 26 -7.27 -2.36 3.61
N LEU A 27 -7.86 -3.55 3.43
CA LEU A 27 -9.18 -3.69 2.82
C LEU A 27 -10.27 -2.86 3.51
N PRO A 28 -10.44 -2.91 4.84
CA PRO A 28 -11.53 -2.17 5.49
C PRO A 28 -11.42 -0.66 5.28
N VAL A 29 -10.19 -0.13 5.28
CA VAL A 29 -9.94 1.31 5.08
C VAL A 29 -10.21 1.71 3.62
N LEU A 30 -9.77 0.90 2.66
CA LEU A 30 -9.97 1.15 1.25
C LEU A 30 -11.43 0.97 0.79
N GLU A 31 -12.16 0.07 1.44
CA GLU A 31 -13.59 -0.11 1.27
C GLU A 31 -14.38 1.07 1.84
N LEU A 32 -14.05 1.50 3.06
CA LEU A 32 -14.67 2.66 3.69
C LEU A 32 -14.44 3.95 2.88
N ALA A 33 -13.25 4.10 2.28
CA ALA A 33 -12.92 5.21 1.41
C ALA A 33 -13.60 5.14 0.02
N GLY A 34 -14.37 4.09 -0.27
CA GLY A 34 -15.05 3.89 -1.55
C GLY A 34 -14.11 3.62 -2.72
N ILE A 35 -12.85 3.25 -2.46
CA ILE A 35 -11.83 2.97 -3.49
C ILE A 35 -11.96 1.54 -3.98
N LEU A 36 -12.22 0.60 -3.06
CA LEU A 36 -12.49 -0.80 -3.34
C LEU A 36 -13.93 -1.13 -2.92
N GLY A 37 -14.58 -2.02 -3.66
CA GLY A 37 -15.85 -2.60 -3.22
C GLY A 37 -15.64 -3.86 -2.39
N GLU A 38 -16.68 -4.32 -1.70
CA GLU A 38 -16.65 -5.57 -0.93
C GLU A 38 -16.18 -6.77 -1.79
N GLN A 39 -16.64 -6.85 -3.04
CA GLN A 39 -16.23 -7.90 -3.97
C GLN A 39 -14.72 -7.82 -4.30
N ASP A 40 -14.16 -6.61 -4.42
CA ASP A 40 -12.71 -6.43 -4.62
C ASP A 40 -11.95 -6.97 -3.40
N GLY A 41 -12.41 -6.63 -2.18
CA GLY A 41 -11.83 -7.11 -0.93
C GLY A 41 -11.87 -8.63 -0.80
N GLN A 42 -13.01 -9.25 -1.09
CA GLN A 42 -13.15 -10.71 -1.11
C GLN A 42 -12.19 -11.37 -2.09
N CYS A 43 -12.06 -10.86 -3.31
CA CYS A 43 -11.11 -11.39 -4.30
C CYS A 43 -9.65 -11.25 -3.82
N ILE A 44 -9.27 -10.08 -3.30
CA ILE A 44 -7.92 -9.85 -2.78
C ILE A 44 -7.63 -10.80 -1.62
N SER A 45 -8.58 -10.97 -0.70
CA SER A 45 -8.46 -11.86 0.45
C SER A 45 -8.32 -13.33 0.06
N ALA A 46 -9.11 -13.78 -0.92
CA ALA A 46 -9.02 -15.12 -1.47
C ALA A 46 -7.64 -15.38 -2.09
N VAL A 47 -7.13 -14.44 -2.90
CA VAL A 47 -5.79 -14.57 -3.50
C VAL A 47 -4.69 -14.50 -2.44
N CYS A 48 -4.83 -13.68 -1.40
CA CYS A 48 -3.88 -13.60 -0.29
C CYS A 48 -3.81 -14.93 0.46
N THR A 49 -4.96 -15.55 0.71
CA THR A 49 -5.04 -16.88 1.34
C THR A 49 -4.39 -17.96 0.47
N ALA A 50 -4.62 -17.91 -0.84
CA ALA A 50 -4.15 -18.94 -1.77
C ALA A 50 -2.67 -18.80 -2.16
N LYS A 51 -2.16 -17.57 -2.30
CA LYS A 51 -0.85 -17.29 -2.92
C LYS A 51 0.06 -16.40 -2.07
N GLY A 52 -0.42 -15.98 -0.90
CA GLY A 52 0.31 -15.14 0.04
C GLY A 52 0.18 -13.63 -0.21
N PRO A 53 0.59 -12.82 0.79
CA PRO A 53 0.36 -11.37 0.80
C PRO A 53 1.11 -10.64 -0.31
N ILE A 54 2.36 -11.05 -0.62
CA ILE A 54 3.14 -10.42 -1.70
C ILE A 54 2.44 -10.57 -3.04
N HIS A 55 1.95 -11.77 -3.35
CA HIS A 55 1.28 -12.04 -4.62
C HIS A 55 -0.04 -11.28 -4.73
N ALA A 56 -0.83 -11.25 -3.67
CA ALA A 56 -2.09 -10.51 -3.61
C ALA A 56 -1.86 -9.00 -3.73
N THR A 57 -0.87 -8.45 -3.03
CA THR A 57 -0.51 -7.02 -3.13
C THR A 57 -0.13 -6.67 -4.57
N GLN A 58 0.76 -7.43 -5.20
CA GLN A 58 1.29 -7.11 -6.53
C GLN A 58 0.26 -7.26 -7.65
N ASN A 59 -0.48 -8.36 -7.64
CA ASN A 59 -1.29 -8.78 -8.79
C ASN A 59 -2.78 -8.43 -8.63
N GLU A 60 -3.26 -8.22 -7.40
CA GLU A 60 -4.67 -7.92 -7.17
C GLU A 60 -4.89 -6.50 -6.64
N LEU A 61 -4.25 -6.14 -5.52
CA LEU A 61 -4.47 -4.85 -4.86
C LEU A 61 -3.96 -3.68 -5.72
N LEU A 62 -2.67 -3.67 -6.07
CA LEU A 62 -2.09 -2.57 -6.84
C LEU A 62 -2.70 -2.46 -8.24
N VAL A 63 -3.06 -3.58 -8.86
CA VAL A 63 -3.73 -3.59 -10.18
C VAL A 63 -5.09 -2.91 -10.11
N ARG A 64 -5.89 -3.19 -9.07
CA ARG A 64 -7.19 -2.53 -8.86
C ARG A 64 -7.03 -1.06 -8.54
N LEU A 65 -6.12 -0.71 -7.62
CA LEU A 65 -5.89 0.69 -7.26
C LEU A 65 -5.43 1.53 -8.46
N LYS A 66 -4.56 1.00 -9.32
CA LYS A 66 -4.17 1.66 -10.58
C LYS A 66 -5.36 1.93 -11.51
N LYS A 67 -6.30 0.99 -11.62
CA LYS A 67 -7.52 1.16 -12.44
C LYS A 67 -8.47 2.23 -11.91
N ARG A 68 -8.43 2.52 -10.60
CA ARG A 68 -9.23 3.60 -9.97
C ARG A 68 -8.63 4.99 -10.21
N GLY A 69 -7.41 5.06 -10.75
CA GLY A 69 -6.81 6.31 -11.22
C GLY A 69 -6.06 7.07 -10.12
N PRO A 70 -5.82 8.38 -10.32
CA PRO A 70 -4.90 9.16 -9.49
C PRO A 70 -5.39 9.37 -8.04
N THR A 71 -6.69 9.37 -7.80
CA THR A 71 -7.26 9.57 -6.45
C THR A 71 -7.04 8.37 -5.53
N ALA A 72 -6.81 7.17 -6.08
CA ALA A 72 -6.61 5.96 -5.29
C ALA A 72 -5.23 5.92 -4.62
N PHE A 73 -4.22 6.58 -5.18
CA PHE A 73 -2.86 6.54 -4.63
C PHE A 73 -2.73 7.25 -3.26
N PRO A 74 -3.22 8.50 -3.09
CA PRO A 74 -3.22 9.14 -1.77
C PRO A 74 -4.00 8.35 -0.72
N ASN A 75 -5.14 7.75 -1.10
CA ASN A 75 -5.94 6.91 -0.21
C ASN A 75 -5.21 5.62 0.18
N PHE A 76 -4.44 5.02 -0.74
CA PHE A 76 -3.60 3.88 -0.43
C PHE A 76 -2.47 4.23 0.56
N VAL A 77 -1.80 5.36 0.38
CA VAL A 77 -0.77 5.84 1.32
C VAL A 77 -1.39 6.15 2.69
N ALA A 78 -2.58 6.76 2.73
CA ALA A 78 -3.32 6.99 3.96
C ALA A 78 -3.68 5.68 4.68
N ALA A 79 -4.21 4.69 3.95
CA ALA A 79 -4.55 3.37 4.49
C ALA A 79 -3.32 2.66 5.08
N LEU A 80 -2.15 2.77 4.44
CA LEU A 80 -0.91 2.23 4.99
C LEU A 80 -0.54 2.88 6.34
N ARG A 81 -0.78 4.19 6.50
CA ARG A 81 -0.55 4.87 7.78
C ARG A 81 -1.54 4.43 8.86
N GLU A 82 -2.82 4.40 8.53
CA GLU A 82 -3.90 4.05 9.46
C GLU A 82 -3.81 2.61 9.96
N THR A 83 -3.27 1.71 9.13
CA THR A 83 -3.12 0.28 9.47
C THR A 83 -1.78 -0.06 10.12
N GLY A 84 -0.98 0.95 10.49
CA GLY A 84 0.32 0.77 11.14
C GLY A 84 1.44 0.32 10.21
N GLN A 85 1.22 0.33 8.89
CA GLN A 85 2.21 0.01 7.85
C GLN A 85 2.99 1.27 7.44
N SER A 86 3.39 2.06 8.44
CA SER A 86 3.92 3.42 8.24
C SER A 86 5.25 3.46 7.51
N HIS A 87 6.10 2.44 7.65
CA HIS A 87 7.37 2.35 6.93
C HIS A 87 7.15 2.19 5.41
N ALA A 88 6.22 1.33 5.01
CA ALA A 88 5.79 1.22 3.62
C ALA A 88 5.17 2.53 3.10
N ALA A 89 4.31 3.19 3.90
CA ALA A 89 3.73 4.48 3.54
C ALA A 89 4.81 5.56 3.32
N GLN A 90 5.82 5.60 4.18
CA GLN A 90 6.92 6.56 4.14
C GLN A 90 7.77 6.41 2.88
N LEU A 91 8.04 5.17 2.47
CA LEU A 91 8.85 4.89 1.27
C LEU A 91 8.07 5.17 -0.03
N LEU A 92 6.75 5.10 0.02
CA LEU A 92 5.86 5.41 -1.10
C LEU A 92 5.54 6.89 -1.25
N ASP A 93 5.49 7.65 -0.17
CA ASP A 93 5.15 9.07 -0.23
C ASP A 93 6.32 9.92 -0.77
N PRO A 94 6.21 10.51 -1.97
CA PRO A 94 7.26 11.35 -2.54
C PRO A 94 7.41 12.69 -1.82
N THR A 95 6.37 13.14 -1.11
CA THR A 95 6.37 14.38 -0.32
C THR A 95 6.93 14.18 1.08
N PHE A 96 7.18 12.94 1.48
CA PHE A 96 7.87 12.63 2.73
C PHE A 96 9.34 13.09 2.63
N LYS A 97 9.55 14.38 2.91
CA LYS A 97 10.86 14.95 3.21
C LYS A 97 11.25 14.45 4.59
N GLY A 98 11.73 13.21 4.66
CA GLY A 98 12.31 12.68 5.87
C GLY A 98 13.40 13.64 6.34
N LYS A 99 13.20 14.26 7.50
CA LYS A 99 14.36 14.58 8.33
C LYS A 99 15.00 13.22 8.60
N HIS A 100 16.17 12.99 8.01
CA HIS A 100 17.06 11.91 8.37
C HIS A 100 17.17 11.88 9.90
N SER A 101 16.54 10.89 10.52
CA SER A 101 16.93 10.44 11.83
C SER A 101 17.10 8.94 11.72
N ILE A 102 18.32 8.59 11.34
CA ILE A 102 19.01 7.37 11.73
C ILE A 102 18.73 7.14 13.23
N TYR A 103 17.67 6.40 13.54
CA TYR A 103 17.47 5.75 14.83
C TYR A 103 17.05 4.31 14.59
N LEU A 104 18.05 3.44 14.62
CA LEU A 104 17.90 2.13 15.22
C LEU A 104 17.70 2.34 16.74
N PRO A 105 16.78 1.62 17.37
CA PRO A 105 17.05 0.97 18.65
C PRO A 105 17.32 -0.51 18.33
N LYS A 106 18.58 -0.95 18.27
CA LYS A 106 19.29 -1.58 19.39
C LYS A 106 18.37 -2.33 20.36
N CYS A 107 18.28 -3.64 20.12
CA CYS A 107 18.38 -4.76 21.06
C CYS A 107 17.50 -4.86 22.34
N PHE A 108 17.23 -6.14 22.64
CA PHE A 108 16.89 -6.78 23.92
C PHE A 108 15.44 -6.75 24.41
N ASN A 109 14.83 -7.94 24.36
CA ASN A 109 14.49 -8.66 25.59
C ASN A 109 15.01 -10.10 25.46
#